data_AF-A0A7G2MFK4-F1
#
_entry.id   AF-A0A7G2MFK4-F1
#
_cell.length_a   1.000
_cell.length_b   1.000
_cell.length_c   1.000
_cell.angle_alpha   90.00
_cell.angle_beta   90.00
_cell.angle_gamma   90.00
#
_symmetry.space_group_name_H-M   'P 1'
#
loop_
_entity.id
_entity.type
_entity.pdbx_description
1 polymer ?
#
loop_
_entity_poly.entity_id
_entity_poly.type
_entity_poly.pdbx_seq_one_letter_code
_entity_poly.pdbx_strand_id
1 'polypeptide(L)'
;MACFAIGFSFGRGTVEKKETVHHVEGKTIHDTITHLVCDTVYLAGELKYKYIYKTDTIFKDVPIVDREATLAETVRDWNLTRSYKKTLFDNEHGRFSIDLLVKYNELQQLDYSFTPVHKEIKITKNDIFTPFVSVSMLTLNSFSIGGGFFYHNLGCRVEWAPVGLNWGIMYKF
;
A
#
# COMPACT_ATOMS: atom_id res chain seq x y z
N MET A 1 -15.96 -47.49 1.82
CA MET A 1 -15.20 -46.53 2.68
C MET A 1 -13.83 -46.18 2.12
N ALA A 2 -12.99 -47.14 1.72
CA ALA A 2 -11.65 -46.86 1.19
C ALA A 2 -11.61 -45.97 -0.08
N CYS A 3 -12.49 -46.20 -1.07
CA CYS A 3 -12.51 -45.39 -2.30
C CYS A 3 -12.88 -43.91 -2.07
N PHE A 4 -13.74 -43.62 -1.08
CA PHE A 4 -14.11 -42.24 -0.75
C PHE A 4 -12.96 -41.48 -0.07
N ALA A 5 -12.20 -42.15 0.79
CA ALA A 5 -11.05 -41.56 1.48
C ALA A 5 -9.87 -41.26 0.54
N ILE A 6 -9.66 -42.12 -0.47
CA ILE A 6 -8.64 -41.94 -1.50
C ILE A 6 -9.02 -40.75 -2.40
N GLY A 7 -10.26 -40.70 -2.91
CA GLY A 7 -10.73 -39.59 -3.74
C GLY A 7 -10.70 -38.23 -3.03
N PHE A 8 -11.05 -38.19 -1.74
CA PHE A 8 -11.04 -36.98 -0.93
C PHE A 8 -9.63 -36.46 -0.63
N SER A 9 -8.68 -37.36 -0.37
CA SER A 9 -7.28 -37.00 -0.10
C SER A 9 -6.56 -36.49 -1.36
N PHE A 10 -6.80 -37.12 -2.52
CA PHE A 10 -6.21 -36.68 -3.79
C PHE A 10 -6.81 -35.35 -4.30
N GLY A 11 -8.10 -35.09 -4.06
CA GLY A 11 -8.75 -33.82 -4.46
C GLY A 11 -8.23 -32.58 -3.71
N ARG A 12 -7.61 -32.73 -2.54
CA ARG A 12 -7.06 -31.61 -1.75
C ARG A 12 -5.63 -31.22 -2.12
N GLY A 13 -4.87 -32.12 -2.74
CA GLY A 13 -3.43 -31.93 -3.00
C GLY A 13 -3.08 -31.22 -4.32
N THR A 14 -3.99 -31.13 -5.28
CA THR A 14 -3.66 -30.75 -6.67
C THR A 14 -4.27 -29.42 -7.07
N VAL A 15 -3.91 -28.41 -6.29
CA VAL A 15 -4.33 -27.02 -6.49
C VAL A 15 -3.10 -26.21 -6.85
N GLU A 16 -3.06 -25.61 -8.03
CA GLU A 16 -2.05 -24.62 -8.34
C GLU A 16 -2.47 -23.27 -7.79
N LYS A 17 -1.59 -22.70 -6.96
CA LYS A 17 -1.74 -21.37 -6.40
C LYS A 17 -0.86 -20.43 -7.21
N LYS A 18 -1.48 -19.44 -7.86
CA LYS A 18 -0.75 -18.34 -8.47
C LYS A 18 -0.93 -17.10 -7.59
N GLU A 19 0.17 -16.59 -7.06
CA GLU A 19 0.18 -15.36 -6.27
C GLU A 19 0.58 -14.18 -7.16
N THR A 20 -0.29 -13.19 -7.28
CA THR A 20 0.04 -11.92 -7.92
C THR A 20 -0.02 -10.82 -6.88
N VAL A 21 1.08 -10.08 -6.73
CA VAL A 21 1.20 -8.95 -5.80
C VAL A 21 0.91 -7.66 -6.56
N HIS A 22 -0.07 -6.90 -6.10
CA HIS A 22 -0.36 -5.56 -6.58
C HIS A 22 -0.14 -4.54 -5.45
N HIS A 23 0.53 -3.44 -5.75
CA HIS A 23 0.62 -2.29 -4.85
C HIS A 23 -0.45 -1.30 -5.29
N VAL A 24 -1.41 -1.01 -4.42
CA VAL A 24 -2.53 -0.11 -4.71
C VAL A 24 -2.45 1.08 -3.77
N GLU A 25 -2.54 2.28 -4.34
CA GLU A 25 -2.62 3.52 -3.58
C GLU A 25 -4.00 3.62 -2.92
N GLY A 26 -4.00 3.85 -1.61
CA GLY A 26 -5.19 4.13 -0.83
C GLY A 26 -5.67 5.58 -0.99
N LYS A 27 -6.77 5.92 -0.33
CA LYS A 27 -7.28 7.30 -0.32
C LYS A 27 -6.33 8.22 0.44
N THR A 28 -5.98 9.35 -0.16
CA THR A 28 -5.19 10.39 0.50
C THR A 28 -5.97 11.04 1.64
N ILE A 29 -5.41 10.98 2.84
CA ILE A 29 -5.91 11.66 4.03
C ILE A 29 -5.17 12.99 4.14
N HIS A 30 -5.91 14.07 4.33
CA HIS A 30 -5.37 15.41 4.54
C HIS A 30 -6.14 16.09 5.66
N ASP A 31 -5.43 16.87 6.47
CA ASP A 31 -6.04 17.69 7.51
C ASP A 31 -5.17 18.91 7.82
N THR A 32 -5.80 19.90 8.46
CA THR A 32 -5.20 21.18 8.84
C THR A 32 -5.36 21.36 10.35
N ILE A 33 -4.25 21.26 11.07
CA ILE A 33 -4.21 21.43 12.52
C ILE A 33 -3.84 22.89 12.83
N THR A 34 -4.80 23.63 13.39
CA THR A 34 -4.64 25.05 13.77
C THR A 34 -4.43 25.26 15.27
N HIS A 35 -4.88 24.33 16.11
CA HIS A 35 -4.66 24.39 17.56
C HIS A 35 -3.59 23.39 17.96
N LEU A 36 -2.35 23.88 18.05
CA LEU A 36 -1.21 23.09 18.46
C LEU A 36 -0.92 23.32 19.94
N VAL A 37 -1.03 22.27 20.76
CA VAL A 37 -0.54 22.28 22.13
C VAL A 37 0.91 21.79 22.08
N CYS A 38 1.85 22.73 22.00
CA CYS A 38 3.27 22.41 22.00
C CYS A 38 3.83 22.46 23.43
N ASP A 39 4.57 21.41 23.81
CA ASP A 39 5.43 21.47 25.00
C ASP A 39 6.62 22.39 24.69
N THR A 40 6.45 23.68 24.98
CA THR A 40 7.49 24.69 24.70
C THR A 40 8.62 24.57 25.71
N VAL A 41 9.81 24.20 25.23
CA VAL A 41 11.04 24.27 26.01
C VAL A 41 11.77 25.55 25.61
N TYR A 42 11.72 26.56 26.48
CA TYR A 42 12.43 27.81 26.28
C TYR A 42 13.92 27.62 26.61
N LEU A 43 14.75 27.54 25.57
CA LEU A 43 16.19 27.65 25.71
C LEU A 43 16.58 29.12 25.48
N ALA A 44 17.16 29.75 26.49
CA ALA A 44 17.66 31.12 26.37
C ALA A 44 18.86 31.14 25.40
N GLY A 45 18.62 31.54 24.15
CA GLY A 45 19.65 31.79 23.15
C GLY A 45 20.08 33.25 23.13
N GLU A 46 21.26 33.52 22.58
CA GLU A 46 21.72 34.88 22.32
C GLU A 46 20.86 35.56 21.25
N LEU A 47 20.51 36.83 21.47
CA LEU A 47 19.69 37.59 20.53
C LEU A 47 20.52 37.97 19.29
N LYS A 48 20.06 37.56 18.11
CA LYS A 48 20.71 37.85 16.83
C LYS A 48 19.94 38.93 16.07
N TYR A 49 20.64 39.99 15.68
CA TYR A 49 20.09 41.09 14.90
C TYR A 49 20.44 40.97 13.42
N LYS A 50 19.56 41.49 12.56
CA LYS A 50 19.80 41.65 11.12
C LYS A 50 20.46 43.01 10.87
N TYR A 51 21.79 43.06 10.93
CA TYR A 51 22.56 44.30 10.82
C TYR A 51 22.38 44.98 9.47
N ILE A 52 22.06 46.27 9.50
CA ILE A 52 22.08 47.17 8.35
C ILE A 52 23.17 48.20 8.59
N TYR A 53 23.93 48.47 7.54
CA TYR A 53 25.03 49.42 7.58
C TYR A 53 24.66 50.67 6.79
N LYS A 54 25.08 51.83 7.29
CA LYS A 54 25.01 53.11 6.59
C LYS A 54 26.38 53.75 6.53
N THR A 55 26.61 54.54 5.50
CA THR A 55 27.81 55.35 5.37
C THR A 55 27.69 56.58 6.26
N ASP A 56 28.75 56.89 7.01
CA ASP A 56 28.77 58.08 7.85
C ASP A 56 28.95 59.36 6.99
N THR A 57 28.50 60.49 7.51
CA THR A 57 28.68 61.80 6.88
C THR A 57 30.10 62.33 7.04
N ILE A 58 30.79 61.95 8.12
CA ILE A 58 32.16 62.38 8.44
C ILE A 58 33.20 61.43 7.84
N PHE A 59 33.05 60.12 8.06
CA PHE A 59 33.96 59.11 7.54
C PHE A 59 33.28 58.24 6.49
N LYS A 60 33.45 58.61 5.21
CA LYS A 60 32.77 57.95 4.09
C LYS A 60 33.29 56.54 3.79
N ASP A 61 34.46 56.20 4.33
CA ASP A 61 35.17 54.97 3.99
C ASP A 61 34.85 53.81 4.95
N VAL A 62 34.17 54.08 6.08
CA VAL A 62 33.84 53.09 7.11
C VAL A 62 32.32 52.99 7.27
N PRO A 63 31.71 51.83 6.96
CA PRO A 63 30.29 51.61 7.18
C PRO A 63 30.01 51.46 8.69
N ILE A 64 29.06 52.25 9.20
CA ILE A 64 28.60 52.20 10.59
C ILE A 64 27.25 51.48 10.64
N VAL A 65 27.02 50.68 11.68
CA VAL A 65 25.72 50.01 11.89
C VAL A 65 24.63 51.05 12.14
N ASP A 66 23.59 51.01 11.32
CA ASP A 66 22.39 51.81 11.53
C ASP A 66 21.47 51.12 12.54
N ARG A 67 21.44 51.63 13.77
CA ARG A 67 20.71 50.99 14.89
C ARG A 67 19.20 50.94 14.64
N GLU A 68 18.61 52.05 14.21
CA GLU A 68 17.15 52.13 13.99
C GLU A 68 16.73 51.21 12.84
N ALA A 69 17.45 51.26 11.73
CA ALA A 69 17.16 50.41 10.58
C ALA A 69 17.38 48.92 10.90
N THR A 70 18.44 48.59 11.64
CA THR A 70 18.72 47.22 12.12
C THR A 70 17.58 46.69 12.99
N LEU A 71 17.09 47.49 13.94
CA LEU A 71 15.97 47.10 14.80
C LEU A 71 14.67 46.94 14.00
N ALA A 72 14.36 47.90 13.13
CA ALA A 72 13.18 47.86 12.28
C ALA A 72 13.14 46.62 11.38
N GLU A 73 14.25 46.28 10.72
CA GLU A 73 14.32 45.08 9.87
C GLU A 73 14.34 43.79 10.69
N THR A 74 14.94 43.77 11.88
CA THR A 74 14.90 42.59 12.76
C THR A 74 13.46 42.29 13.19
N VAL A 75 12.71 43.32 13.62
CA VAL A 75 11.29 43.17 14.00
C VAL A 75 10.44 42.80 12.78
N ARG A 76 10.72 43.41 11.63
CA ARG A 76 10.01 43.08 10.37
C ARG A 76 10.21 41.62 9.99
N ASP A 77 11.45 41.13 10.04
CA ASP A 77 11.81 39.74 9.76
C ASP A 77 11.17 38.76 10.75
N TRP A 78 11.14 39.11 12.04
CA TRP A 78 10.48 38.31 13.06
C TRP A 78 8.96 38.22 12.84
N ASN A 79 8.34 39.30 12.35
CA ASN A 79 6.93 39.35 12.00
C ASN A 79 6.57 38.61 10.70
N LEU A 80 7.55 38.14 9.92
CA LEU A 80 7.28 37.40 8.69
C LEU A 80 6.65 36.04 9.00
N THR A 81 5.65 35.70 8.20
CA THR A 81 5.08 34.35 8.18
C THR A 81 5.91 33.49 7.23
N ARG A 82 6.48 32.41 7.75
CA ARG A 82 7.32 31.47 6.99
C ARG A 82 6.56 30.18 6.75
N SER A 83 6.52 29.75 5.49
CA SER A 83 5.95 28.46 5.10
C SER A 83 7.09 27.48 4.81
N TYR A 84 7.07 26.32 5.47
CA TYR A 84 8.03 25.25 5.25
C TYR A 84 7.29 24.02 4.74
N LYS A 85 7.61 23.60 3.51
CA LYS A 85 7.05 22.39 2.91
C LYS A 85 8.09 21.30 2.90
N LYS A 86 7.74 20.11 3.38
CA LYS A 86 8.66 18.97 3.41
C LYS A 86 7.93 17.65 3.19
N THR A 87 8.44 16.86 2.24
CA THR A 87 8.10 15.44 2.13
C THR A 87 8.92 14.67 3.15
N LEU A 88 8.26 13.98 4.09
CA LEU A 88 8.93 13.20 5.13
C LEU A 88 9.38 11.83 4.59
N PHE A 89 8.54 11.20 3.78
CA PHE A 89 8.90 9.98 3.04
C PHE A 89 8.02 9.81 1.81
N ASP A 90 8.58 9.10 0.83
CA ASP A 90 7.92 8.69 -0.41
C ASP A 90 8.49 7.30 -0.76
N ASN A 91 7.83 6.24 -0.30
CA ASN A 91 8.32 4.87 -0.38
C ASN A 91 7.18 3.85 -0.63
N GLU A 92 7.50 2.56 -0.54
CA GLU A 92 6.53 1.46 -0.75
C GLU A 92 5.35 1.46 0.25
N HIS A 93 5.46 2.20 1.36
CA HIS A 93 4.39 2.38 2.34
C HIS A 93 3.49 3.59 2.04
N GLY A 94 3.89 4.41 1.05
CA GLY A 94 3.17 5.58 0.60
C GLY A 94 3.96 6.87 0.71
N ARG A 95 3.24 7.98 0.61
CA ARG A 95 3.81 9.33 0.59
C ARG A 95 3.24 10.18 1.71
N PHE A 96 4.12 10.81 2.48
CA PHE A 96 3.74 11.74 3.54
C PHE A 96 4.42 13.09 3.37
N SER A 97 3.61 14.14 3.27
CA SER A 97 4.06 15.53 3.13
C SER A 97 3.48 16.38 4.25
N ILE A 98 4.28 17.30 4.78
CA ILE A 98 3.88 18.28 5.78
C ILE A 98 4.13 19.69 5.27
N ASP A 99 3.21 20.60 5.56
CA ASP A 99 3.34 22.03 5.34
C ASP A 99 3.18 22.73 6.70
N LEU A 100 4.20 23.47 7.11
CA LEU A 100 4.25 24.19 8.37
C LEU A 100 4.13 25.69 8.11
N LEU A 101 3.35 26.39 8.92
CA LEU A 101 3.27 27.84 8.92
C LEU A 101 3.74 28.37 10.27
N VAL A 102 4.85 29.10 10.25
CA VAL A 102 5.50 29.64 11.43
C VAL A 102 5.41 31.16 11.40
N LYS A 103 4.99 31.75 12.50
CA LYS A 103 4.92 33.21 12.69
C LYS A 103 5.42 33.53 14.08
N TYR A 104 6.20 34.61 14.23
CA TYR A 104 6.71 35.01 15.55
C TYR A 104 7.58 33.95 16.23
N ASN A 105 8.23 33.09 15.44
CA ASN A 105 8.95 31.89 15.88
C ASN A 105 8.08 30.83 16.57
N GLU A 106 6.76 30.91 16.41
CA GLU A 106 5.81 29.92 16.90
C GLU A 106 5.11 29.23 15.73
N LEU A 107 4.92 27.92 15.85
CA LEU A 107 4.17 27.15 14.87
C LEU A 107 2.68 27.49 15.02
N GLN A 108 2.11 28.06 13.97
CA GLN A 108 0.70 28.50 13.95
C GLN A 108 -0.20 27.45 13.33
N GLN A 109 0.28 26.77 12.28
CA GLN A 109 -0.51 25.78 11.54
C GLN A 109 0.40 24.67 11.05
N LEU A 110 -0.13 23.45 11.11
CA LEU A 110 0.46 22.24 10.54
C LEU A 110 -0.58 21.60 9.63
N ASP A 111 -0.30 21.60 8.34
CA ASP A 111 -1.05 20.83 7.35
C ASP A 111 -0.28 19.54 7.05
N TYR A 112 -1.01 18.44 6.89
CA TYR A 112 -0.41 17.19 6.48
C TYR A 112 -1.22 16.52 5.37
N SER A 113 -0.51 15.78 4.52
CA SER A 113 -1.09 14.98 3.46
C SER A 113 -0.41 13.62 3.41
N PHE A 114 -1.20 12.56 3.62
CA PHE A 114 -0.74 11.18 3.66
C PHE A 114 -1.51 10.31 2.66
N THR A 115 -0.78 9.72 1.71
CA THR A 115 -1.32 8.72 0.78
C THR A 115 -0.72 7.37 1.12
N PRO A 116 -1.44 6.46 1.80
CA PRO A 116 -0.94 5.13 2.10
C PRO A 116 -0.90 4.26 0.85
N VAL A 117 0.08 3.34 0.77
CA VAL A 117 0.10 2.27 -0.23
C VAL A 117 -0.13 0.93 0.48
N HIS A 118 -1.02 0.12 -0.07
CA HIS A 118 -1.35 -1.20 0.47
C HIS A 118 -1.00 -2.31 -0.51
N LYS A 119 -0.51 -3.42 0.03
CA LYS A 119 -0.14 -4.61 -0.74
C LYS A 119 -1.35 -5.54 -0.84
N GLU A 120 -1.94 -5.65 -2.02
CA GLU A 120 -2.98 -6.62 -2.31
C GLU A 120 -2.36 -7.88 -2.92
N ILE A 121 -2.59 -9.03 -2.28
CA ILE A 121 -2.19 -10.33 -2.81
C ILE A 121 -3.44 -11.01 -3.34
N LYS A 122 -3.53 -11.15 -4.67
CA LYS A 122 -4.57 -11.96 -5.31
C LYS A 122 -4.05 -13.38 -5.48
N ILE A 123 -4.65 -14.31 -4.76
CA ILE A 123 -4.36 -15.75 -4.88
C ILE A 123 -5.43 -16.36 -5.78
N THR A 124 -5.07 -16.65 -7.02
CA THR A 124 -5.95 -17.40 -7.92
C THR A 124 -5.72 -18.89 -7.67
N LYS A 125 -6.80 -19.59 -7.32
CA LYS A 125 -6.82 -21.02 -7.06
C LYS A 125 -7.41 -21.73 -8.28
N ASN A 126 -6.57 -22.37 -9.08
CA ASN A 126 -7.04 -23.20 -10.18
C ASN A 126 -7.03 -24.66 -9.75
N ASP A 127 -8.20 -25.30 -9.80
CA ASP A 127 -8.31 -26.73 -9.55
C ASP A 127 -7.81 -27.46 -10.79
N ILE A 128 -6.64 -28.09 -10.66
CA ILE A 128 -6.04 -28.87 -11.74
C ILE A 128 -6.66 -30.26 -11.80
N PHE A 129 -7.13 -30.79 -10.68
CA PHE A 129 -7.65 -32.14 -10.57
C PHE A 129 -9.13 -32.17 -10.17
N THR A 130 -10.00 -32.62 -11.08
CA THR A 130 -11.43 -32.74 -10.82
C THR A 130 -11.85 -34.22 -10.84
N PRO A 131 -12.09 -34.87 -9.69
CA PRO A 131 -12.65 -36.22 -9.67
C PRO A 131 -14.13 -36.19 -10.10
N PHE A 132 -14.58 -37.22 -10.80
CA PHE A 132 -15.99 -37.38 -11.15
C PHE A 132 -16.43 -38.83 -11.00
N VAL A 133 -17.73 -39.01 -10.78
CA VAL A 133 -18.40 -40.31 -10.79
C VAL A 133 -19.39 -40.30 -11.94
N SER A 134 -19.47 -41.40 -12.65
CA SER A 134 -20.33 -41.55 -13.82
C SER A 134 -21.19 -42.78 -13.66
N VAL A 135 -22.48 -42.64 -13.94
CA VAL A 135 -23.41 -43.77 -14.03
C VAL A 135 -23.97 -43.76 -15.44
N SER A 136 -23.80 -44.86 -16.16
CA SER A 136 -24.26 -45.04 -17.54
C SER A 136 -25.26 -46.18 -17.58
N MET A 137 -26.39 -46.00 -18.26
CA MET A 137 -27.39 -47.05 -18.45
C MET A 137 -27.24 -47.61 -19.86
N LEU A 138 -26.92 -48.91 -19.98
CA LEU A 138 -26.59 -49.54 -21.26
C LEU A 138 -27.83 -50.17 -21.92
N THR A 139 -28.75 -50.76 -21.14
CA THR A 139 -29.99 -51.39 -21.62
C THR A 139 -31.03 -51.38 -20.50
N LEU A 140 -32.32 -51.63 -20.79
CA LEU A 140 -33.47 -51.59 -19.84
C LEU A 140 -33.28 -52.35 -18.50
N ASN A 141 -32.25 -53.22 -18.37
CA ASN A 141 -31.95 -53.97 -17.14
C ASN A 141 -30.45 -53.99 -16.77
N SER A 142 -29.60 -53.11 -17.34
CA SER A 142 -28.17 -53.07 -17.04
C SER A 142 -27.65 -51.63 -16.85
N PHE A 143 -26.95 -51.44 -15.73
CA PHE A 143 -26.28 -50.19 -15.38
C PHE A 143 -24.77 -50.44 -15.28
N SER A 144 -23.99 -49.42 -15.64
CA SER A 144 -22.55 -49.36 -15.39
C SER A 144 -22.25 -48.20 -14.47
N ILE A 145 -21.33 -48.44 -13.54
CA ILE A 145 -20.83 -47.44 -12.61
C ILE A 145 -19.35 -47.29 -12.90
N GLY A 146 -18.94 -46.04 -13.07
CA GLY A 146 -17.57 -45.68 -13.32
C GLY A 146 -17.18 -44.45 -12.55
N GLY A 147 -15.88 -44.21 -12.52
CA GLY A 147 -15.30 -43.02 -11.95
C GLY A 147 -14.03 -42.66 -12.68
N GLY A 148 -13.60 -41.43 -12.49
CA GLY A 148 -12.39 -40.97 -13.12
C GLY A 148 -11.97 -39.63 -12.57
N PHE A 149 -10.96 -39.07 -13.21
CA PHE A 149 -10.46 -37.76 -12.86
C PHE A 149 -10.11 -37.00 -14.12
N PHE A 150 -10.26 -35.68 -14.06
CA PHE A 150 -9.72 -34.74 -15.03
C PHE A 150 -8.46 -34.09 -14.48
N TYR A 151 -7.41 -34.07 -15.28
CA TYR A 151 -6.24 -33.22 -15.13
C TYR A 151 -6.34 -32.09 -16.16
N HIS A 152 -6.63 -30.87 -15.71
CA HIS A 152 -7.10 -29.76 -16.56
C HIS A 152 -8.29 -30.19 -17.44
N ASN A 153 -8.11 -30.24 -18.76
CA ASN A 153 -9.15 -30.58 -19.72
C ASN A 153 -9.10 -32.06 -20.15
N LEU A 154 -8.06 -32.81 -19.80
CA LEU A 154 -7.90 -34.22 -20.14
C LEU A 154 -8.31 -35.10 -18.97
N GLY A 155 -9.23 -36.03 -19.20
CA GLY A 155 -9.72 -36.94 -18.19
C GLY A 155 -9.55 -38.39 -18.56
N CYS A 156 -9.29 -39.21 -17.54
CA CYS A 156 -9.30 -40.66 -17.63
C CYS A 156 -10.55 -41.18 -16.91
N ARG A 157 -11.31 -42.04 -17.57
CA ARG A 157 -12.52 -42.69 -17.05
C ARG A 157 -12.32 -44.19 -17.02
N VAL A 158 -12.72 -44.80 -15.92
CA VAL A 158 -12.81 -46.26 -15.79
C VAL A 158 -14.26 -46.58 -15.48
N GLU A 159 -14.88 -47.39 -16.33
CA GLU A 159 -16.25 -47.84 -16.18
C GLU A 159 -16.29 -49.36 -16.00
N TRP A 160 -17.05 -49.79 -15.00
CA TRP A 160 -17.32 -51.21 -14.79
C TRP A 160 -18.75 -51.52 -15.22
N ALA A 161 -18.87 -52.42 -16.19
CA ALA A 161 -20.14 -52.91 -16.72
C ALA A 161 -20.21 -54.45 -16.56
N PRO A 162 -21.42 -55.05 -16.56
CA PRO A 162 -21.57 -56.51 -16.46
C PRO A 162 -20.85 -57.30 -17.56
N VAL A 163 -20.54 -56.64 -18.68
CA VAL A 163 -19.90 -57.21 -19.88
C VAL A 163 -18.37 -57.03 -19.86
N GLY A 164 -17.81 -56.20 -18.96
CA GLY A 164 -16.37 -55.99 -18.85
C GLY A 164 -15.95 -54.63 -18.27
N LEU A 165 -14.63 -54.41 -18.21
CA LEU A 165 -14.01 -53.16 -17.79
C LEU A 165 -13.71 -52.27 -19.01
N ASN A 166 -14.25 -51.06 -19.03
CA ASN A 166 -14.03 -50.10 -20.11
C ASN A 166 -13.14 -48.95 -19.63
N TRP A 167 -12.19 -48.55 -20.48
CA TRP A 167 -11.32 -47.39 -20.28
C TRP A 167 -11.67 -46.33 -21.31
N GLY A 168 -11.85 -45.09 -20.86
CA GLY A 168 -12.17 -43.96 -21.72
C GLY A 168 -11.24 -42.78 -21.46
N ILE A 169 -10.82 -42.12 -22.53
CA ILE A 169 -10.19 -40.80 -22.45
C ILE A 169 -11.28 -39.78 -22.77
N MET A 170 -11.35 -38.72 -21.98
CA MET A 170 -12.34 -37.67 -22.12
C MET A 170 -11.65 -36.32 -22.24
N TYR A 171 -12.25 -35.43 -23.02
CA TYR A 171 -11.80 -34.05 -23.14
C TYR A 171 -12.96 -33.11 -22.77
N LYS A 172 -12.68 -32.14 -21.90
CA LYS A 172 -13.63 -31.11 -21.48
C LYS A 172 -13.44 -29.88 -22.37
N PHE A 173 -14.40 -29.63 -23.26
CA PHE A 173 -14.49 -28.43 -24.10
C PHE A 173 -15.05 -27.24 -23.33
#